data_AF-A0A1V5R711-F1
#
_entry.id   AF-A0A1V5R711-F1
#
_cell.length_a   1.000
_cell.length_b   1.000
_cell.length_c   1.000
_cell.angle_alpha   90.00
_cell.angle_beta   90.00
_cell.angle_gamma   90.00
#
_symmetry.space_group_name_H-M   'P 1'
#
loop_
_entity.id
_entity.type
_entity.pdbx_description
1 polymer ?
#
loop_
_entity_poly.entity_id
_entity_poly.type
_entity_poly.pdbx_seq_one_letter_code
_entity_poly.pdbx_strand_id
1 'polypeptide(L)'
;MEALGPWLPPAEPDLTRLAFAAADAEGTASLQAWPEVRSGGIAFGGLPPFLVWRGRWKDRWHLVLVQPREVGALVPGARLANLPEGWLGALDLEALARPLRHHPDQPGASVHVVGLRRGAAPEVRTSGEPAPEVVAAVLERLAG
;
A
#
# COMPACT_ATOMS: atom_id res chain seq x y z
N MET A 1 7.64 -7.34 -16.69
CA MET A 1 7.54 -6.72 -15.34
C MET A 1 8.95 -6.62 -14.79
N GLU A 2 9.33 -5.45 -14.31
CA GLU A 2 10.69 -5.16 -13.84
C GLU A 2 10.66 -4.74 -12.37
N ALA A 3 11.82 -4.85 -11.68
CA ALA A 3 12.03 -4.36 -10.32
C ALA A 3 11.01 -4.85 -9.27
N LEU A 4 10.49 -6.08 -9.43
CA LEU A 4 9.60 -6.69 -8.46
C LEU A 4 10.34 -7.01 -7.15
N GLY A 5 9.94 -6.39 -6.05
CA GLY A 5 10.56 -6.64 -4.75
C GLY A 5 9.85 -5.93 -3.59
N PRO A 6 10.22 -6.26 -2.34
CA PRO A 6 9.75 -5.52 -1.17
C PRO A 6 10.17 -4.06 -1.28
N TRP A 7 9.30 -3.17 -0.84
CA TRP A 7 9.56 -1.73 -0.81
C TRP A 7 9.40 -1.21 0.61
N LEU A 8 10.41 -0.45 1.03
CA LEU A 8 10.38 0.33 2.24
C LEU A 8 10.22 1.80 1.84
N PRO A 9 9.29 2.54 2.46
CA PRO A 9 9.23 3.99 2.32
C PRO A 9 10.62 4.61 2.55
N PRO A 10 11.11 5.47 1.64
CA PRO A 10 12.34 6.21 1.90
C PRO A 10 12.08 7.24 3.00
N ALA A 11 13.05 7.41 3.92
CA ALA A 11 12.96 8.41 4.98
C ALA A 11 12.97 9.86 4.44
N GLU A 12 13.49 10.07 3.23
CA GLU A 12 13.47 11.35 2.54
C GLU A 12 13.12 11.16 1.05
N PRO A 13 12.22 11.99 0.48
CA PRO A 13 11.39 12.98 1.18
C PRO A 13 10.33 12.31 2.05
N ASP A 14 10.06 12.90 3.22
CA ASP A 14 8.99 12.43 4.12
C ASP A 14 7.66 12.41 3.37
N LEU A 15 7.12 11.20 3.19
CA LEU A 15 5.93 10.98 2.41
C LEU A 15 4.68 11.62 3.04
N THR A 16 4.69 11.83 4.36
CA THR A 16 3.67 12.61 5.07
C THR A 16 3.68 14.05 4.57
N ARG A 17 4.87 14.66 4.45
CA ARG A 17 5.01 16.03 3.94
C ARG A 17 4.54 16.13 2.50
N LEU A 18 4.88 15.16 1.65
CA LEU A 18 4.38 15.11 0.28
C LEU A 18 2.85 15.03 0.22
N ALA A 19 2.24 14.27 1.13
CA ALA A 19 0.79 14.15 1.23
C ALA A 19 0.11 15.49 1.57
N PHE A 20 0.63 16.18 2.58
CA PHE A 20 0.13 17.50 2.98
C PHE A 20 0.33 18.53 1.87
N ALA A 21 1.51 18.59 1.26
CA ALA A 21 1.78 19.50 0.14
C ALA A 21 0.84 19.26 -1.05
N ALA A 22 0.55 17.99 -1.37
CA ALA A 22 -0.42 17.63 -2.39
C ALA A 22 -1.85 18.05 -2.01
N ALA A 23 -2.27 17.82 -0.77
CA ALA A 23 -3.59 18.23 -0.30
C ALA A 23 -3.77 19.75 -0.29
N ASP A 24 -2.75 20.50 0.11
CA ASP A 24 -2.74 21.97 0.06
C ASP A 24 -2.90 22.46 -1.39
N ALA A 25 -2.14 21.86 -2.32
CA ALA A 25 -2.26 22.17 -3.75
C ALA A 25 -3.64 21.82 -4.34
N GLU A 26 -4.30 20.80 -3.81
CA GLU A 26 -5.60 20.31 -4.27
C GLU A 26 -6.80 20.91 -3.50
N GLY A 27 -6.56 21.74 -2.48
CA GLY A 27 -7.61 22.31 -1.63
C GLY A 27 -8.39 21.28 -0.79
N THR A 28 -7.75 20.17 -0.40
CA THR A 28 -8.40 19.08 0.35
C THR A 28 -8.48 19.40 1.85
N ALA A 29 -9.69 19.49 2.40
CA ALA A 29 -9.93 19.94 3.78
C ALA A 29 -9.57 18.92 4.88
N SER A 30 -9.39 17.65 4.55
CA SER A 30 -9.03 16.59 5.51
C SER A 30 -8.13 15.57 4.85
N LEU A 31 -6.97 15.33 5.45
CA LEU A 31 -6.03 14.32 5.03
C LEU A 31 -5.72 13.38 6.20
N GLN A 32 -5.93 12.08 6.02
CA GLN A 32 -5.25 11.11 6.85
C GLN A 32 -3.84 10.97 6.30
N ALA A 33 -2.87 11.55 7.02
CA ALA A 33 -1.47 11.37 6.70
C ALA A 33 -1.11 9.88 6.69
N TRP A 34 -0.18 9.49 5.80
CA TRP A 34 0.58 8.25 5.97
C TRP A 34 1.31 8.30 7.32
N PRO A 35 1.14 7.32 8.23
CA PRO A 35 2.17 7.09 9.21
C PRO A 35 3.13 6.01 8.72
N GLU A 36 4.38 6.42 8.49
CA GLU A 36 5.51 5.51 8.54
C GLU A 36 5.55 4.83 9.92
N VAL A 37 5.49 3.51 9.95
CA VAL A 37 5.94 2.77 11.13
C VAL A 37 7.40 2.43 10.88
N ARG A 38 8.30 2.94 11.73
CA ARG A 38 9.77 2.83 11.64
C ARG A 38 10.34 1.39 11.66
N SER A 39 9.53 0.37 11.41
CA SER A 39 9.87 -1.06 11.45
C SER A 39 9.37 -1.83 10.22
N GLY A 40 9.34 -1.18 9.05
CA GLY A 40 9.24 -1.88 7.77
C GLY A 40 7.84 -2.03 7.17
N GLY A 41 6.89 -1.17 7.55
CA GLY A 41 5.55 -1.20 6.98
C GLY A 41 4.84 0.15 7.01
N ILE A 42 3.80 0.27 6.21
CA ILE A 42 2.90 1.44 6.19
C ILE A 42 1.69 1.12 7.04
N ALA A 43 1.36 1.97 8.02
CA ALA A 43 0.07 1.91 8.70
C ALA A 43 -0.84 3.02 8.15
N PHE A 44 -2.16 2.83 8.19
CA PHE A 44 -3.12 3.84 7.77
C PHE A 44 -4.46 3.63 8.46
N GLY A 45 -5.15 4.71 8.84
CA GLY A 45 -6.51 4.63 9.40
C GLY A 45 -6.65 3.78 10.66
N GLY A 46 -5.59 3.66 11.47
CA GLY A 46 -5.58 2.77 12.65
C GLY A 46 -5.47 1.28 12.33
N LEU A 47 -5.29 0.91 11.05
CA LEU A 47 -5.03 -0.46 10.65
C LEU A 47 -3.59 -0.88 10.97
N PRO A 48 -3.36 -2.18 11.17
CA PRO A 48 -2.02 -2.71 11.32
C PRO A 48 -1.15 -2.48 10.06
N PRO A 49 0.19 -2.51 10.21
CA PRO A 49 1.10 -2.26 9.10
C PRO A 49 0.93 -3.23 7.94
N PHE A 50 1.01 -2.72 6.72
CA PHE A 50 1.02 -3.48 5.47
C PHE A 50 2.45 -3.82 5.04
N LEU A 51 2.63 -5.01 4.48
CA LEU A 51 3.78 -5.31 3.63
C LEU A 51 3.57 -4.57 2.31
N VAL A 52 4.62 -3.90 1.84
CA VAL A 52 4.57 -3.19 0.56
C VAL A 52 5.56 -3.83 -0.39
N TRP A 53 5.06 -4.17 -1.57
CA TRP A 53 5.86 -4.58 -2.71
C TRP A 53 5.77 -3.51 -3.78
N ARG A 54 6.83 -3.38 -4.57
CA ARG A 54 6.82 -2.57 -5.78
C ARG A 54 7.09 -3.43 -7.00
N GLY A 55 6.56 -3.01 -8.13
CA GLY A 55 6.93 -3.51 -9.45
C GLY A 55 6.72 -2.43 -10.50
N ARG A 56 7.46 -2.52 -11.61
CA ARG A 56 7.28 -1.67 -12.79
C ARG A 56 6.61 -2.45 -13.90
N TRP A 57 5.53 -1.89 -14.43
CA TRP A 57 4.77 -2.45 -15.56
C TRP A 57 4.20 -1.31 -16.40
N LYS A 58 4.23 -1.44 -17.74
CA LYS A 58 3.83 -0.39 -18.68
C LYS A 58 4.37 1.00 -18.33
N ASP A 59 5.65 1.07 -18.00
CA ASP A 59 6.34 2.30 -17.60
C ASP A 59 5.82 3.03 -16.35
N ARG A 60 4.95 2.39 -15.57
CA ARG A 60 4.43 2.90 -14.31
C ARG A 60 4.92 2.07 -13.14
N TRP A 61 5.11 2.74 -12.01
CA TRP A 61 5.33 2.08 -10.71
C TRP A 61 3.99 1.65 -10.11
N HIS A 62 3.97 0.44 -9.58
CA HIS A 62 2.84 -0.17 -8.91
C HIS A 62 3.27 -0.60 -7.52
N LEU A 63 2.58 -0.08 -6.50
CA LEU A 63 2.73 -0.50 -5.12
C LEU A 63 1.62 -1.47 -4.76
N VAL A 64 1.97 -2.65 -4.27
CA VAL A 64 1.04 -3.68 -3.82
C VAL A 64 1.15 -3.80 -2.30
N LEU A 65 0.06 -3.46 -1.61
CA LEU A 65 -0.04 -3.48 -0.16
C LEU A 65 -0.81 -4.74 0.25
N VAL A 66 -0.18 -5.57 1.08
CA VAL A 66 -0.77 -6.82 1.58
C VAL A 66 -0.69 -6.82 3.09
N GLN A 67 -1.76 -7.27 3.74
CA GLN A 67 -1.78 -7.43 5.19
C GLN A 67 -0.99 -8.69 5.59
N PRO A 68 0.14 -8.57 6.32
CA PRO A 68 0.98 -9.74 6.66
C PRO A 68 0.21 -10.85 7.39
N ARG A 69 -0.78 -10.46 8.20
CA ARG A 69 -1.67 -11.40 8.90
C ARG A 69 -2.52 -12.27 7.97
N GLU A 70 -2.88 -11.76 6.79
CA GLU A 70 -3.72 -12.49 5.84
C GLU A 70 -2.90 -13.48 4.98
N VAL A 71 -1.58 -13.27 4.86
CA VAL A 71 -0.63 -14.19 4.20
C VAL A 71 0.12 -15.10 5.18
N GLY A 72 -0.24 -15.10 6.46
CA GLY A 72 0.42 -15.94 7.48
C GLY A 72 1.84 -15.49 7.85
N ALA A 73 2.30 -14.33 7.37
CA ALA A 73 3.59 -13.74 7.68
C ALA A 73 3.56 -13.00 9.04
N LEU A 74 3.25 -13.74 10.12
CA LEU A 74 3.26 -13.19 11.47
C LEU A 74 4.70 -12.90 11.89
N VAL A 75 5.08 -11.62 11.86
CA VAL A 75 6.29 -11.14 12.52
C VAL A 75 6.16 -11.41 14.03
N PRO A 76 7.18 -11.96 14.71
CA PRO A 76 7.16 -12.12 16.16
C PRO A 76 6.76 -10.83 16.89
N GLY A 77 5.72 -10.88 17.73
CA GLY A 77 5.19 -9.72 18.45
C GLY A 77 4.02 -8.99 17.76
N ALA A 78 3.59 -9.40 16.57
CA ALA A 78 2.41 -8.84 15.92
C ALA A 78 1.12 -9.17 16.69
N ARG A 79 0.30 -8.15 17.00
CA ARG A 79 -1.04 -8.36 17.58
C ARG A 79 -1.92 -9.16 16.62
N LEU A 80 -2.46 -10.27 17.11
CA LEU A 80 -3.31 -11.23 16.40
C LEU A 80 -4.77 -10.76 16.21
N ALA A 81 -5.10 -9.52 16.57
CA ALA A 81 -6.46 -9.02 16.37
C ALA A 81 -6.81 -9.03 14.88
N ASN A 82 -8.02 -9.54 14.58
CA ASN A 82 -8.57 -9.53 13.22
C ASN A 82 -8.69 -8.09 12.71
N LEU A 83 -8.63 -7.92 11.39
CA LEU A 83 -8.98 -6.64 10.78
C LEU A 83 -10.48 -6.37 11.01
N PRO A 84 -10.89 -5.11 11.12
CA PRO A 84 -12.30 -4.75 11.14
C PRO A 84 -13.03 -5.33 9.93
N GLU A 85 -14.28 -5.75 10.14
CA GLU A 85 -15.13 -6.16 9.02
C GLU A 85 -15.28 -5.01 8.01
N GLY A 86 -15.19 -5.32 6.71
CA GLY A 86 -15.29 -4.31 5.66
C GLY A 86 -14.12 -3.32 5.58
N TRP A 87 -13.01 -3.55 6.29
CA TRP A 87 -11.84 -2.64 6.31
C TRP A 87 -11.38 -2.24 4.91
N LEU A 88 -11.34 -3.19 3.97
CA LEU A 88 -10.86 -2.93 2.61
C LEU A 88 -11.77 -1.96 1.88
N GLY A 89 -13.10 -2.06 2.07
CA GLY A 89 -14.07 -1.13 1.49
C GLY A 89 -14.06 0.26 2.15
N ALA A 90 -13.76 0.32 3.45
CA ALA A 90 -13.66 1.57 4.21
C ALA A 90 -12.36 2.35 3.96
N LEU A 91 -11.37 1.76 3.27
CA LEU A 91 -10.12 2.43 2.94
C LEU A 91 -10.31 3.58 1.96
N ASP A 92 -9.75 4.73 2.32
CA ASP A 92 -9.54 5.87 1.42
C ASP A 92 -8.27 5.63 0.59
N LEU A 93 -8.44 5.00 -0.57
CA LEU A 93 -7.34 4.75 -1.51
C LEU A 93 -6.76 6.03 -2.10
N GLU A 94 -7.55 7.09 -2.19
CA GLU A 94 -7.12 8.35 -2.76
C GLU A 94 -6.15 9.04 -1.80
N ALA A 95 -6.46 9.04 -0.50
CA ALA A 95 -5.53 9.49 0.52
C ALA A 95 -4.20 8.69 0.51
N LEU A 96 -4.24 7.38 0.21
CA LEU A 96 -3.04 6.55 0.07
C LEU A 96 -2.22 6.88 -1.18
N ALA A 97 -2.86 7.22 -2.30
CA ALA A 97 -2.19 7.48 -3.58
C ALA A 97 -1.74 8.94 -3.76
N ARG A 98 -2.43 9.90 -3.14
CA ARG A 98 -2.13 11.33 -3.24
C ARG A 98 -0.66 11.69 -3.01
N PRO A 99 0.05 11.19 -1.98
CA PRO A 99 1.44 11.56 -1.73
C PRO A 99 2.39 11.07 -2.84
N LEU A 100 2.03 10.00 -3.54
CA LEU A 100 2.84 9.42 -4.61
C LEU A 100 2.85 10.30 -5.87
N ARG A 101 1.87 11.19 -6.05
CA ARG A 101 1.78 12.10 -7.20
C ARG A 101 3.04 12.96 -7.36
N HIS A 102 3.69 13.30 -6.25
CA HIS A 102 4.90 14.11 -6.22
C HIS A 102 6.12 13.34 -5.71
N HIS A 103 6.05 12.01 -5.62
CA HIS A 103 7.19 11.21 -5.18
C HIS A 103 8.32 11.27 -6.23
N PRO A 104 9.56 11.60 -5.85
CA PRO A 104 10.66 11.80 -6.80
C PRO A 104 10.99 10.52 -7.59
N ASP A 105 11.03 9.37 -6.91
CA ASP A 105 11.37 8.09 -7.56
C ASP A 105 10.18 7.35 -8.20
N GLN A 106 8.95 7.67 -7.75
CA GLN A 106 7.74 6.92 -8.07
C GLN A 106 6.54 7.84 -8.36
N PRO A 107 6.70 8.83 -9.26
CA PRO A 107 5.69 9.85 -9.48
C PRO A 107 4.39 9.23 -10.02
N GLY A 108 3.30 9.43 -9.29
CA GLY A 108 1.97 8.94 -9.65
C GLY A 108 1.87 7.41 -9.70
N ALA A 109 2.64 6.71 -8.86
CA ALA A 109 2.54 5.26 -8.74
C ALA A 109 1.09 4.82 -8.44
N SER A 110 0.66 3.71 -9.06
CA SER A 110 -0.62 3.10 -8.74
C SER A 110 -0.52 2.31 -7.44
N VAL A 111 -1.59 2.33 -6.65
CA VAL A 111 -1.67 1.67 -5.36
C VAL A 111 -2.71 0.57 -5.44
N HIS A 112 -2.30 -0.66 -5.14
CA HIS A 112 -3.15 -1.83 -5.09
C HIS A 112 -3.19 -2.34 -3.65
N VAL A 113 -4.35 -2.32 -3.01
CA VAL A 113 -4.53 -2.91 -1.68
C VAL A 113 -5.23 -4.25 -1.85
N VAL A 114 -4.61 -5.31 -1.34
CA VAL A 114 -5.10 -6.67 -1.46
C VAL A 114 -5.65 -7.13 -0.13
N GLY A 115 -6.92 -7.55 -0.13
CA GLY A 115 -7.53 -8.30 0.96
C GLY A 115 -7.56 -9.78 0.64
N LEU A 116 -6.99 -10.58 1.54
CA LEU A 116 -6.96 -12.04 1.43
C LEU A 116 -7.84 -12.65 2.51
N ARG A 117 -8.91 -13.34 2.09
CA ARG A 117 -9.76 -14.13 2.98
C ARG A 117 -9.46 -15.60 2.76
N ARG A 118 -9.33 -16.36 3.85
CA ARG A 118 -9.04 -17.80 3.78
C ARG A 118 -10.10 -18.52 2.95
N GLY A 119 -9.67 -19.24 1.92
CA GLY A 119 -10.57 -20.00 1.04
C GLY A 119 -11.37 -19.17 0.04
N ALA A 120 -11.07 -17.87 -0.10
CA ALA A 120 -11.68 -17.01 -1.10
C ALA A 120 -10.63 -16.47 -2.09
N ALA A 121 -11.08 -16.03 -3.26
CA ALA A 121 -10.25 -15.28 -4.18
C ALA A 121 -9.78 -13.95 -3.55
N PRO A 122 -8.58 -13.45 -3.88
CA PRO A 122 -8.12 -12.14 -3.46
C PRO A 122 -9.07 -11.03 -3.89
N GLU A 123 -9.40 -10.13 -2.97
CA GLU A 123 -10.11 -8.88 -3.27
C GLU A 123 -9.07 -7.76 -3.46
N VAL A 124 -9.12 -7.04 -4.58
CA VAL A 124 -8.13 -6.00 -4.92
C VAL A 124 -8.83 -4.68 -5.14
N ARG A 125 -8.44 -3.65 -4.40
CA ARG A 125 -8.83 -2.26 -4.67
C ARG A 125 -7.64 -1.48 -5.21
N THR A 126 -7.87 -0.70 -6.26
CA THR A 126 -6.81 0.04 -6.96
C THR A 126 -7.11 1.54 -7.00
N SER A 127 -6.09 2.36 -6.74
CA SER A 127 -6.02 3.75 -7.19
C SER A 127 -4.96 3.87 -8.29
N GLY A 128 -5.29 4.55 -9.39
CA GLY A 128 -4.46 4.61 -10.59
C GLY A 128 -4.76 3.50 -11.61
N GLU A 129 -3.72 3.08 -12.33
CA GLU A 129 -3.82 2.10 -13.42
C GLU A 129 -3.78 0.66 -12.86
N PRO A 130 -4.78 -0.19 -13.17
CA PRO A 130 -4.77 -1.59 -12.77
C PRO A 130 -3.59 -2.36 -13.39
N ALA A 131 -2.90 -3.17 -12.58
CA ALA A 131 -1.83 -4.07 -13.03
C ALA A 131 -2.01 -5.48 -12.42
N PRO A 132 -2.98 -6.26 -12.93
CA PRO A 132 -3.28 -7.58 -12.37
C PRO A 132 -2.07 -8.53 -12.41
N GLU A 133 -1.20 -8.40 -13.42
CA GLU A 133 0.03 -9.19 -13.54
C GLU A 133 1.04 -8.90 -12.42
N VAL A 134 1.13 -7.64 -11.99
CA VAL A 134 1.99 -7.25 -10.86
C VAL A 134 1.42 -7.78 -9.55
N VAL A 135 0.11 -7.66 -9.35
CA VAL A 135 -0.57 -8.19 -8.16
C VAL A 135 -0.42 -9.70 -8.07
N ALA A 136 -0.66 -10.42 -9.17
CA ALA A 136 -0.51 -11.88 -9.22
C ALA A 136 0.92 -12.31 -8.86
N ALA A 137 1.93 -11.66 -9.45
CA ALA A 137 3.31 -11.99 -9.15
C ALA A 137 3.72 -11.70 -7.70
N VAL A 138 3.19 -10.65 -7.07
CA VAL A 138 3.41 -10.40 -5.63
C VAL A 138 2.79 -11.50 -4.80
N LEU A 139 1.56 -11.92 -5.11
CA LEU A 139 0.89 -13.00 -4.39
C LEU A 139 1.62 -14.34 -4.53
N GLU A 140 2.14 -14.66 -5.72
CA GLU A 140 2.99 -15.83 -5.96
C GLU A 140 4.25 -15.80 -5.10
N ARG A 141 4.89 -14.63 -4.94
CA ARG A 141 6.07 -14.47 -4.07
C ARG A 141 5.76 -14.63 -2.60
N LEU A 142 4.56 -14.28 -2.16
CA LEU A 142 4.13 -14.41 -0.77
C LEU A 142 3.62 -15.81 -0.40
N ALA A 143 3.25 -16.62 -1.39
CA ALA A 143 2.81 -18.00 -1.20
C ALA A 143 3.97 -19.03 -1.16
N GLY A 144 5.20 -18.58 -1.47
CA GLY A 144 6.41 -19.39 -1.55
C GLY A 144 7.05 -19.72 -0.21
#